data_AF-A0A396KMB1-F1
#
_entry.id   AF-A0A396KMB1-F1
#
_cell.length_a   1.000
_cell.length_b   1.000
_cell.length_c   1.000
_cell.angle_alpha   90.00
_cell.angle_beta   90.00
_cell.angle_gamma   90.00
#
_symmetry.space_group_name_H-M   'P 1'
#
loop_
_entity.id
_entity.type
_entity.pdbx_description
1 polymer ?
#
loop_
_entity_poly.entity_id
_entity_poly.type
_entity_poly.pdbx_seq_one_letter_code
_entity_poly.pdbx_strand_id
1 'polypeptide(L)' 'MTRNEEQAVLAKGVWCDSYNFYLKYHGRPADPGFWEEATADFGKIMKKYEGATVCGRLMLAAFSLLEEETR' A
#
# COMPACT_ATOMS: atom_id res chain seq x y z
N MET A 1 25.63 -0.80 -4.64
CA MET A 1 24.66 0.22 -4.21
C MET A 1 25.11 0.73 -2.85
N THR A 2 25.10 2.04 -2.63
CA THR A 2 25.31 2.62 -1.30
C THR A 2 24.04 2.50 -0.47
N ARG A 3 24.16 2.59 0.87
CA ARG A 3 23.00 2.60 1.77
C ARG A 3 21.98 3.68 1.40
N ASN A 4 22.45 4.85 0.97
CA ASN A 4 21.57 5.96 0.58
C ASN A 4 20.78 5.63 -0.70
N GLU A 5 21.41 4.98 -1.68
CA GLU A 5 20.74 4.53 -2.90
C GLU A 5 19.67 3.47 -2.58
N GLU A 6 19.96 2.51 -1.70
CA GLU A 6 18.98 1.50 -1.25
C GLU A 6 17.77 2.14 -0.58
N GLN A 7 17.99 3.14 0.29
CA GLN A 7 16.90 3.87 0.93
C GLN A 7 16.09 4.69 -0.08
N ALA A 8 16.72 5.30 -1.08
CA ALA A 8 16.02 6.04 -2.13
C ALA A 8 15.16 5.11 -3.00
N VAL A 9 15.68 3.93 -3.37
CA VAL A 9 14.93 2.91 -4.12
C VAL A 9 13.75 2.38 -3.30
N LEU A 10 13.96 2.10 -2.02
CA LEU A 10 12.90 1.67 -1.10
C LEU A 10 11.81 2.74 -0.99
N ALA A 11 12.17 3.99 -0.71
CA ALA A 11 11.23 5.09 -0.54
C ALA A 11 10.38 5.30 -1.80
N LYS A 12 11.02 5.36 -2.97
CA LYS A 12 10.32 5.47 -4.25
C LYS A 12 9.38 4.29 -4.46
N GLY A 13 9.86 3.07 -4.25
CA GLY A 13 9.08 1.86 -4.45
C GLY A 13 7.82 1.85 -3.61
N VAL A 14 7.97 2.05 -2.30
CA VAL A 14 6.85 2.03 -1.37
C VAL A 14 5.83 3.11 -1.69
N TRP A 15 6.26 4.35 -1.98
CA TRP A 15 5.32 5.42 -2.36
C TRP A 15 4.53 5.09 -3.62
N CYS A 16 5.21 4.59 -4.66
CA CYS A 16 4.55 4.22 -5.90
C CYS A 16 3.54 3.08 -5.67
N ASP A 17 3.93 2.04 -4.95
CA ASP A 17 3.07 0.89 -4.70
C ASP A 17 1.88 1.24 -3.79
N SER A 18 2.06 2.06 -2.75
CA SER A 18 0.95 2.51 -1.90
C SER A 18 -0.03 3.40 -2.66
N TYR A 19 0.47 4.26 -3.55
CA TYR A 19 -0.39 5.09 -4.40
C TYR A 19 -1.13 4.26 -5.45
N ASN A 20 -0.46 3.31 -6.11
CA ASN A 20 -1.09 2.41 -7.07
C ASN A 20 -2.11 1.49 -6.39
N PHE A 21 -1.85 1.06 -5.16
CA PHE A 21 -2.82 0.34 -4.34
C PHE A 21 -4.07 1.19 -4.13
N TYR A 22 -3.93 2.42 -3.63
CA TYR A 22 -5.07 3.33 -3.47
C TYR A 22 -5.82 3.52 -4.79
N LEU A 23 -5.12 3.83 -5.89
CA LEU A 23 -5.74 4.05 -7.19
C LEU A 23 -6.51 2.83 -7.71
N LYS A 24 -6.04 1.61 -7.44
CA LYS A 24 -6.73 0.37 -7.83
C LYS A 24 -8.11 0.23 -7.16
N TYR A 25 -8.22 0.71 -5.92
CA TYR A 25 -9.40 0.51 -5.09
C TYR A 25 -10.29 1.77 -4.99
N HIS A 26 -9.74 2.95 -5.24
CA HIS A 26 -10.42 4.22 -5.20
C HIS A 26 -11.75 4.22 -5.99
N GLY A 27 -12.82 4.71 -5.35
CA GLY A 27 -14.15 4.81 -5.95
C GLY A 27 -14.85 3.47 -6.27
N ARG A 28 -14.25 2.31 -5.93
CA ARG A 28 -14.96 1.03 -6.01
C ARG A 28 -15.96 0.90 -4.86
N PRO A 29 -17.08 0.18 -5.06
CA PRO A 29 -17.96 -0.18 -3.96
C PRO A 29 -17.23 -1.04 -2.91
N ALA A 30 -17.35 -0.67 -1.64
CA ALA A 30 -16.71 -1.37 -0.52
C ALA A 30 -17.54 -2.57 -0.02
N ASP A 31 -17.78 -3.52 -0.92
CA ASP A 31 -18.38 -4.81 -0.59
C ASP A 31 -17.37 -5.74 0.13
N PRO A 32 -17.81 -6.89 0.69
CA PRO A 32 -16.89 -7.81 1.35
C PRO A 32 -15.75 -8.30 0.44
N GLY A 33 -16.00 -8.49 -0.86
CA GLY A 33 -14.99 -8.94 -1.82
C GLY A 33 -13.92 -7.89 -2.06
N PHE A 34 -14.30 -6.60 -2.07
CA PHE A 34 -13.36 -5.48 -2.12
C PHE A 34 -12.34 -5.54 -0.98
N TRP A 35 -12.78 -5.74 0.27
CA TRP A 35 -11.88 -5.76 1.42
C TRP A 35 -10.99 -7.01 1.47
N GLU A 36 -11.51 -8.16 1.02
CA GLU A 36 -10.71 -9.38 0.87
C GLU A 36 -9.59 -9.17 -0.16
N GLU A 37 -9.91 -8.62 -1.34
CA GLU A 37 -8.93 -8.31 -2.37
C GLU A 37 -7.89 -7.29 -1.87
N ALA A 38 -8.34 -6.20 -1.27
CA ALA A 38 -7.47 -5.13 -0.76
C ALA A 38 -6.51 -5.65 0.31
N THR A 39 -7.00 -6.48 1.23
CA THR A 39 -6.16 -7.09 2.27
C THR A 39 -5.15 -8.08 1.68
N ALA A 40 -5.55 -8.87 0.67
CA ALA A 40 -4.64 -9.78 -0.01
C ALA A 40 -3.51 -9.03 -0.73
N ASP A 41 -3.81 -7.94 -1.42
CA ASP A 41 -2.81 -7.12 -2.10
C ASP A 41 -1.93 -6.33 -1.14
N PHE A 42 -2.49 -5.84 -0.03
CA PHE A 42 -1.72 -5.28 1.07
C PHE A 42 -0.64 -6.27 1.54
N GLY A 43 -1.02 -7.53 1.78
CA GLY A 43 -0.10 -8.59 2.19
C GLY A 43 1.01 -8.84 1.17
N LYS A 44 0.68 -8.83 -0.13
CA LYS A 44 1.68 -8.98 -1.21
C LYS A 44 2.69 -7.83 -1.23
N ILE A 45 2.22 -6.58 -1.07
CA ILE A 45 3.09 -5.41 -1.05
C ILE A 45 4.00 -5.43 0.18
N MET A 46 3.45 -5.76 1.36
CA MET A 46 4.26 -5.92 2.58
C MET A 46 5.35 -6.98 2.41
N LYS A 47 5.03 -8.12 1.78
CA LYS A 47 6.00 -9.17 1.49
C LYS A 47 7.07 -8.71 0.48
N LYS A 48 6.70 -7.96 -0.55
CA LYS A 48 7.63 -7.40 -1.55
C LYS A 48 8.72 -6.52 -0.92
N TYR A 49 8.36 -5.75 0.12
CA TYR A 49 9.29 -4.88 0.83
C TYR A 49 9.83 -5.48 2.14
N GLU A 50 9.77 -6.80 2.28
CA GLU A 50 10.32 -7.54 3.44
C GLU A 50 9.84 -7.00 4.81
N GLY A 51 8.60 -6.49 4.87
CA GLY A 51 8.05 -5.93 6.09
C GLY A 51 8.68 -4.62 6.54
N ALA A 52 9.37 -3.87 5.66
CA ALA A 52 9.94 -2.58 5.98
C ALA A 52 8.92 -1.66 6.66
N THR A 53 9.29 -1.04 7.79
CA THR A 53 8.35 -0.24 8.61
C THR A 53 7.66 0.89 7.83
N VAL A 54 8.39 1.54 6.93
CA VAL A 54 7.84 2.60 6.06
C VAL A 54 6.76 2.08 5.11
N CYS A 55 6.89 0.83 4.64
CA CYS A 55 5.87 0.15 3.85
C CYS A 55 4.58 -0.01 4.62
N GLY A 56 4.65 -0.54 5.85
CA GLY A 56 3.47 -0.68 6.70
C GLY A 56 2.76 0.67 6.95
N ARG A 57 3.51 1.74 7.23
CA ARG A 57 2.94 3.07 7.47
C ARG A 57 2.23 3.64 6.25
N LEU A 58 2.85 3.57 5.08
CA LEU A 58 2.27 4.13 3.85
C LEU A 58 1.09 3.29 3.34
N MET A 59 1.17 1.97 3.47
CA MET A 59 0.06 1.09 3.12
C MET A 59 -1.15 1.29 4.04
N LEU A 60 -0.94 1.45 5.35
CA LEU A 60 -2.02 1.77 6.28
C LEU A 60 -2.65 3.13 5.97
N ALA A 61 -1.84 4.15 5.65
CA ALA A 61 -2.37 5.45 5.24
C ALA A 61 -3.22 5.36 3.97
N ALA A 62 -2.78 4.60 2.96
CA ALA A 62 -3.56 4.36 1.75
C ALA A 62 -4.87 3.60 2.04
N PHE A 63 -4.83 2.61 2.93
CA PHE A 63 -6.01 1.85 3.34
C PHE A 63 -7.02 2.73 4.08
N SER A 64 -6.57 3.58 5.00
CA SER A 64 -7.45 4.51 5.72
C SER A 64 -8.12 5.53 4.80
N LEU A 65 -7.47 5.95 3.70
CA LEU A 65 -8.15 6.79 2.70
C LEU A 65 -9.32 6.05 2.04
N LEU A 66 -9.17 4.76 1.74
CA LEU A 66 -10.27 3.94 1.21
C LEU A 66 -11.40 3.78 2.24
N GLU A 67 -11.07 3.58 3.52
CA GLU A 67 -12.06 3.51 4.59
C GLU A 67 -12.88 4.82 4.68
N GLU A 68 -12.23 5.98 4.63
CA GLU A 68 -12.91 7.29 4.70
C GLU A 68 -13.80 7.57 3.47
N GLU A 69 -13.48 7.03 2.29
CA GLU A 69 -14.36 7.12 1.11
C GLU A 69 -15.67 6.34 1.27
N THR A 70 -15.68 5.39 2.20
CA THR A 70 -16.76 4.40 2.37
C THR A 70 -17.61 4.65 3.61
N ARG A 71 -17.28 5.68 4.38
CA ARG A 71 -18.00 6.16 5.56
C ARG A 71 -19.09 7.15 5.17
#